data_AF-A0A7V5WDN3-F1
#
_entry.id   AF-A0A7V5WDN3-F1
#
_cell.length_a   1.000
_cell.length_b   1.000
_cell.length_c   1.000
_cell.angle_alpha   90.00
_cell.angle_beta   90.00
_cell.angle_gamma   90.00
#
_symmetry.space_group_name_H-M   'P 1'
#
loop_
_entity.id
_entity.type
_entity.pdbx_description
1 polymer ?
#
loop_
_entity_poly.entity_id
_entity_poly.type
_entity_poly.pdbx_seq_one_letter_code
_entity_poly.pdbx_strand_id
1 'polypeptide(L)' 'MRVSGTGGYGLSLRSGPGENYTRMDVALEGEVFIVVDGPTVSGGAEWWKIRDWENAEREWWAVGNYLEPVERP' A
#
# COMPACT_ATOMS: atom_id res chain seq x y z
N MET A 1 5.02 7.04 0.69
CA MET A 1 5.55 5.70 0.40
C MET A 1 5.48 5.48 -1.10
N ARG A 2 6.54 4.91 -1.69
CA ARG A 2 6.55 4.47 -3.09
C ARG A 2 6.42 2.95 -3.14
N VAL A 3 5.64 2.44 -4.09
CA VAL A 3 5.56 1.01 -4.37
C VAL A 3 6.85 0.56 -5.05
N SER A 4 7.50 -0.45 -4.50
CA SER A 4 8.81 -0.94 -4.98
C SER A 4 8.94 -2.45 -4.81
N GLY A 5 9.72 -3.09 -5.66
CA GLY A 5 10.10 -4.49 -5.54
C GLY A 5 9.01 -5.48 -5.96
N THR A 6 7.97 -5.02 -6.67
CA THR A 6 6.88 -5.88 -7.17
C THR A 6 7.23 -6.59 -8.47
N GLY A 7 8.34 -6.24 -9.12
CA GLY A 7 8.76 -6.83 -10.40
C GLY A 7 7.79 -6.52 -11.55
N GLY A 8 7.00 -5.45 -11.44
CA GLY A 8 6.00 -5.05 -12.43
C GLY A 8 4.64 -5.73 -12.29
N TYR A 9 4.45 -6.63 -11.31
CA TYR A 9 3.16 -7.26 -11.02
C TYR A 9 2.21 -6.36 -10.24
N GLY A 10 2.75 -5.32 -9.60
CA GLY A 10 1.99 -4.41 -8.74
C GLY A 10 1.73 -4.97 -7.34
N LEU A 11 1.25 -4.08 -6.47
CA LEU A 11 0.97 -4.32 -5.06
C LEU A 11 -0.54 -4.37 -4.84
N SER A 12 -1.03 -5.47 -4.26
CA SER A 12 -2.46 -5.61 -3.95
C SER A 12 -2.89 -4.64 -2.86
N LEU A 13 -3.89 -3.82 -3.16
CA LEU A 13 -4.57 -2.95 -2.21
C LEU A 13 -5.83 -3.64 -1.71
N ARG A 14 -6.02 -3.69 -0.39
CA ARG A 14 -7.04 -4.51 0.27
C ARG A 14 -7.95 -3.71 1.19
N SER A 15 -9.16 -4.20 1.40
CA SER A 15 -10.15 -3.55 2.27
C SER A 15 -9.76 -3.51 3.75
N GLY A 16 -8.77 -4.32 4.17
CA GLY A 16 -8.24 -4.36 5.53
C GLY A 16 -6.81 -4.90 5.61
N PRO A 17 -6.18 -4.83 6.80
CA PRO A 17 -4.79 -5.24 7.01
C PRO A 17 -4.68 -6.77 7.09
N GLY A 18 -4.47 -7.43 5.96
CA GLY A 18 -4.25 -8.87 5.89
C GLY A 18 -4.57 -9.47 4.52
N GLU A 19 -3.97 -10.62 4.23
CA GLU A 19 -4.15 -11.32 2.95
C GLU A 19 -5.57 -11.86 2.73
N ASN A 20 -6.33 -12.05 3.81
CA ASN A 20 -7.71 -12.55 3.77
C ASN A 20 -8.75 -11.47 3.44
N TYR A 21 -8.36 -10.19 3.43
CA TYR A 21 -9.27 -9.10 3.05
C TYR A 21 -9.41 -9.01 1.52
N THR A 22 -10.60 -8.61 1.06
CA THR A 22 -10.90 -8.42 -0.36
C THR A 22 -9.89 -7.48 -1.00
N ARG A 23 -9.33 -7.89 -2.14
CA ARG A 23 -8.50 -7.02 -2.98
C ARG A 23 -9.40 -6.02 -3.70
N MET A 24 -9.14 -4.74 -3.47
CA MET A 24 -9.89 -3.61 -3.99
C MET A 24 -9.25 -3.05 -5.26
N ASP A 25 -7.92 -3.01 -5.31
CA ASP A 25 -7.17 -2.44 -6.42
C ASP A 25 -5.74 -3.05 -6.49
N VAL A 26 -4.95 -2.64 -7.48
CA VAL A 26 -3.51 -2.89 -7.59
C VAL A 26 -2.78 -1.57 -7.80
N ALA A 27 -1.86 -1.26 -6.91
CA ALA A 27 -0.92 -0.17 -7.12
C ALA A 27 0.25 -0.64 -7.99
N LEU A 28 0.61 0.14 -9.00
CA LEU A 28 1.69 -0.16 -9.92
C LEU A 28 3.06 0.15 -9.29
N GLU A 29 4.09 -0.53 -9.77
CA GLU A 29 5.49 -0.24 -9.42
C GLU A 29 5.79 1.26 -9.66
N GLY A 30 6.37 1.92 -8.67
CA GLY A 30 6.73 3.33 -8.74
C GLY A 30 5.62 4.32 -8.36
N GLU A 31 4.36 3.89 -8.21
CA GLU A 31 3.31 4.78 -7.69
C GLU A 31 3.63 5.27 -6.28
N VAL A 32 3.28 6.53 -5.98
CA VAL A 32 3.55 7.18 -4.71
C VAL A 32 2.24 7.52 -4.00
N PHE A 33 2.14 7.09 -2.75
CA PHE A 33 0.99 7.30 -1.89
C PHE A 33 1.40 7.99 -0.58
N ILE A 34 0.44 8.64 0.07
CA ILE A 34 0.57 9.10 1.45
C ILE A 34 0.11 8.00 2.41
N VAL A 35 0.72 7.94 3.59
CA VAL A 35 0.25 7.08 4.68
C VAL A 35 -0.89 7.78 5.41
N VAL A 36 -1.99 7.06 5.61
CA VAL A 36 -3.17 7.55 6.35
C VAL A 36 -3.28 6.87 7.72
N ASP A 37 -2.88 5.60 7.82
CA ASP A 37 -2.95 4.82 9.06
C ASP A 37 -1.94 3.65 9.06
N GLY A 38 -1.68 3.10 10.25
CA GLY A 38 -0.76 1.98 10.47
C GLY A 38 0.58 2.37 11.14
N PRO A 39 1.46 1.38 11.37
CA PRO A 39 1.35 0.00 10.89
C PRO A 39 0.38 -0.83 11.73
N THR A 40 -0.37 -1.71 11.05
CA THR A 40 -1.13 -2.80 11.69
C THR A 40 -0.46 -4.12 11.36
N VAL A 41 -0.02 -4.88 12.37
CA VAL A 41 0.60 -6.19 12.16
C VAL A 41 -0.47 -7.27 12.01
N SER A 42 -0.44 -8.00 10.89
CA SER A 42 -1.39 -9.06 10.58
C SER A 42 -0.79 -10.07 9.61
N GLY A 43 -0.97 -11.37 9.89
CA GLY A 43 -0.41 -12.44 9.06
C GLY A 43 1.12 -12.45 8.99
N GLY A 44 1.81 -11.89 9.99
CA GLY A 44 3.28 -11.83 10.01
C GLY A 44 3.89 -10.68 9.21
N ALA A 45 3.08 -9.78 8.67
CA ALA A 45 3.54 -8.58 7.96
C ALA A 45 2.93 -7.30 8.55
N GLU A 46 3.61 -6.18 8.34
CA GLU A 46 3.06 -4.85 8.61
C GLU A 46 2.16 -4.43 7.46
N TRP A 47 1.00 -3.87 7.78
CA TRP A 47 0.06 -3.31 6.81
C TRP A 47 -0.12 -1.83 7.05
N TRP A 48 -0.15 -1.07 5.97
CA TRP A 48 -0.28 0.38 5.99
C TRP A 48 -1.50 0.79 5.18
N LYS A 49 -2.33 1.68 5.73
CA LYS A 49 -3.39 2.30 4.96
C LYS A 49 -2.79 3.44 4.17
N ILE A 50 -2.87 3.36 2.85
CA ILE A 50 -2.29 4.32 1.93
C ILE A 50 -3.37 4.97 1.10
N ARG A 51 -3.15 6.23 0.70
CA ARG A 51 -4.06 7.00 -0.13
C ARG A 51 -3.35 7.73 -1.24
N ASP A 52 -3.98 7.77 -2.40
CA ASP A 52 -3.54 8.58 -3.54
C ASP A 52 -3.72 10.08 -3.21
N TRP A 53 -2.70 10.89 -3.47
CA TRP A 53 -2.74 12.31 -3.10
C TRP A 53 -3.65 13.14 -4.02
N GLU A 54 -3.93 12.66 -5.24
CA GLU A 54 -4.83 13.30 -6.21
C GLU A 54 -6.25 12.75 -6.12
N ASN A 55 -6.39 11.48 -5.71
CA ASN A 55 -7.69 10.82 -5.60
C ASN A 55 -7.92 10.21 -4.20
N ALA A 56 -8.69 10.91 -3.37
CA ALA A 56 -8.98 10.45 -2.02
C ALA A 56 -9.82 9.16 -1.94
N GLU A 57 -10.50 8.76 -3.01
CA GLU A 57 -11.26 7.50 -3.06
C GLU A 57 -10.36 6.27 -3.21
N ARG A 58 -9.12 6.43 -3.70
CA ARG A 58 -8.12 5.37 -3.72
C ARG A 58 -7.41 5.28 -2.36
N GLU A 59 -8.13 4.78 -1.36
CA GLU A 59 -7.63 4.60 0.01
C GLU A 59 -7.89 3.18 0.54
N TRP A 60 -6.82 2.38 0.67
CA TRP A 60 -6.89 0.97 1.10
C TRP A 60 -5.60 0.52 1.79
N TRP A 61 -5.58 -0.72 2.28
CA TRP A 61 -4.43 -1.31 2.97
C TRP A 61 -3.48 -2.01 2.01
N ALA A 62 -2.18 -1.80 2.19
CA ALA A 62 -1.12 -2.47 1.45
C ALA A 62 -0.11 -3.09 2.41
N VAL A 63 0.50 -4.21 2.00
CA VAL A 63 1.57 -4.83 2.78
C VAL A 63 2.84 -3.99 2.69
N GLY A 64 3.49 -3.76 3.83
CA GLY A 64 4.66 -2.89 3.98
C GLY A 64 5.91 -3.40 3.27
N ASN A 65 5.99 -4.70 2.99
CA ASN A 65 7.13 -5.33 2.32
C ASN A 65 7.46 -4.74 0.93
N TYR A 66 6.48 -4.07 0.29
CA TYR A 66 6.64 -3.44 -1.03
C TYR A 66 6.44 -1.92 -0.96
N LEU A 67 6.58 -1.33 0.23
CA LEU A 67 6.49 0.12 0.44
C LEU A 67 7.83 0.67 0.92
N GLU A 68 8.37 1.62 0.16
CA GLU A 68 9.58 2.35 0.53
C GLU A 68 9.25 3.79 0.94
N PRO A 69 9.86 4.31 2.02
CA PRO A 69 9.85 5.74 2.28
C PRO A 69 10.44 6.50 1.08
N VAL A 70 9.82 7.62 0.75
CA VAL A 70 10.38 8.58 -0.20
C VAL A 70 10.65 9.87 0.55
N GLU A 71 11.90 10.32 0.52
CA GLU A 71 12.21 11.71 0.84
C GLU A 71 11.58 12.57 -0.26
N ARG A 72 10.80 13.58 0.13
CA ARG A 72 10.37 14.58 -0.85
C ARG A 72 11.64 15.25 -1.39
N PRO A 73 11.77 15.49 -2.70
CA PRO A 73 12.88 16.26 -3.23
C PRO A 73 12.95 17.66 -2.59
#